data_AF-A0A1H7BID6-F1
#
_entry.id   AF-A0A1H7BID6-F1
#
_cell.length_a   1.000
_cell.length_b   1.000
_cell.length_c   1.000
_cell.angle_alpha   90.00
_cell.angle_beta   90.00
_cell.angle_gamma   90.00
#
_symmetry.space_group_name_H-M   'P 1'
#
loop_
_entity.id
_entity.type
_entity.pdbx_description
1 polymer ?
#
loop_
_entity_poly.entity_id
_entity_poly.type
_entity_poly.pdbx_seq_one_letter_code
_entity_poly.pdbx_strand_id
1 'polypeptide(L)' 'MKVLEKKFVPLPNIPGKVTIDNSLPDLSENPVVKAKVERARKFLEEHPIPEHMLRRK' A
#
# COMPACT_ATOMS: atom_id res chain seq x y z
N MET A 1 0.72 -2.50 -30.72
CA MET A 1 1.13 -2.25 -29.32
C MET A 1 0.23 -3.07 -28.42
N LYS A 2 0.77 -3.93 -27.53
CA LYS A 2 -0.05 -4.76 -26.64
C LYS A 2 -0.33 -3.99 -25.35
N VAL A 3 -1.59 -3.63 -25.13
CA VAL A 3 -2.07 -2.99 -23.90
C VAL A 3 -2.29 -4.09 -22.85
N LEU A 4 -1.63 -3.99 -21.70
CA LEU A 4 -1.86 -4.92 -20.59
C LEU A 4 -3.25 -4.64 -19.98
N GLU A 5 -4.14 -5.63 -20.06
CA GLU A 5 -5.41 -5.58 -19.34
C GLU A 5 -5.15 -5.74 -17.83
N LYS A 6 -5.77 -4.85 -17.03
CA LYS A 6 -5.73 -4.95 -15.56
C LYS A 6 -6.48 -6.22 -15.15
N LYS A 7 -5.74 -7.27 -14.80
CA LYS A 7 -6.31 -8.44 -14.16
C LYS A 7 -6.84 -8.05 -12.79
N PHE A 8 -8.16 -8.01 -12.66
CA PHE A 8 -8.83 -7.88 -11.38
C PHE A 8 -8.56 -9.17 -10.59
N VAL A 9 -7.77 -9.07 -9.52
CA VAL A 9 -7.57 -10.18 -8.59
C VAL A 9 -8.65 -10.05 -7.53
N PRO A 10 -9.69 -10.90 -7.51
CA PRO A 10 -10.61 -10.90 -6.38
C PRO A 10 -9.80 -11.28 -5.14
N LEU A 11 -9.75 -10.38 -4.15
CA LEU A 11 -9.18 -10.74 -2.86
C LEU A 11 -9.94 -11.98 -2.37
N PRO A 12 -9.24 -13.06 -2.00
CA PRO A 12 -9.91 -14.24 -1.49
C PRO A 12 -10.73 -13.82 -0.29
N ASN A 13 -12.02 -14.17 -0.32
CA ASN A 13 -13.01 -14.00 0.74
C ASN A 13 -12.33 -13.93 2.12
N ILE A 14 -12.24 -12.72 2.68
CA ILE A 14 -12.08 -12.56 4.12
C ILE A 14 -13.53 -12.66 4.64
N PRO A 15 -13.97 -13.77 5.26
CA PRO A 15 -15.30 -13.87 5.85
C PRO A 15 -15.33 -13.09 7.18
N GLY A 16 -14.97 -11.81 7.12
CA GLY A 16 -15.03 -10.87 8.23
C GLY A 16 -15.80 -9.67 7.74
N LYS A 17 -17.00 -9.47 8.27
CA LYS A 17 -17.76 -8.23 8.08
C LYS A 17 -16.83 -7.09 8.49
N VAL A 18 -16.33 -6.32 7.52
CA VAL A 18 -15.45 -5.18 7.80
C VAL A 18 -16.31 -4.15 8.52
N THR A 19 -16.28 -4.16 9.85
CA THR A 19 -16.84 -3.09 10.68
C THR A 19 -15.90 -1.91 10.60
N ILE A 20 -16.25 -0.95 9.74
CA ILE A 20 -15.58 0.35 9.68
C ILE A 20 -16.14 1.17 10.85
N ASP A 21 -15.34 1.33 11.90
CA ASP A 21 -15.67 2.18 13.02
C ASP A 21 -15.28 3.64 12.68
N ASN A 22 -16.28 4.44 12.30
CA ASN A 22 -16.09 5.85 11.96
C ASN A 22 -15.97 6.75 13.20
N SER A 23 -16.02 6.20 14.43
CA SER A 23 -15.81 6.98 15.65
C SER A 23 -14.34 7.32 15.87
N LEU A 24 -13.42 6.57 15.24
CA LEU A 24 -11.99 6.80 15.34
C LEU A 24 -11.54 7.83 14.31
N PRO A 25 -10.66 8.77 14.69
CA PRO A 25 -10.10 9.73 13.76
C PRO A 25 -9.19 9.03 12.75
N ASP A 26 -9.16 9.56 11.53
CA ASP A 26 -8.26 9.07 10.49
C ASP A 26 -6.79 9.29 10.91
N LEU A 27 -6.07 8.20 11.10
CA LEU A 27 -4.66 8.23 11.48
C LEU A 27 -3.74 8.64 10.33
N SER A 28 -4.23 8.69 9.09
CA SER A 28 -3.47 9.13 7.92
C SER A 28 -2.93 10.55 8.07
N GLU A 29 -3.67 11.41 8.79
CA GLU A 29 -3.31 12.80 8.98
C GLU A 29 -2.35 13.04 10.14
N ASN A 30 -2.12 12.04 10.99
CA ASN A 30 -1.31 12.15 12.19
C ASN A 30 0.14 12.56 11.84
N PRO A 31 0.71 13.58 12.51
CA PRO A 31 2.04 14.10 12.18
C PRO A 31 3.14 13.03 12.26
N VAL A 32 3.02 12.07 13.18
CA VAL A 32 3.97 10.95 13.32
C VAL A 32 3.90 10.03 12.11
N VAL A 33 2.69 9.75 11.62
CA VAL A 33 2.47 8.90 10.44
C VAL A 33 3.01 9.60 9.20
N LYS A 34 2.71 10.88 9.01
CA LYS A 34 3.25 11.68 7.90
C LYS A 34 4.78 11.69 7.87
N ALA A 35 5.43 11.94 9.01
CA ALA A 35 6.89 11.95 9.11
C ALA A 35 7.51 10.59 8.76
N LYS A 36 6.88 9.48 9.20
CA LYS A 36 7.34 8.12 8.86
C LYS A 36 7.19 7.83 7.37
N VAL A 37 6.05 8.21 6.78
CA VAL A 37 5.78 8.03 5.34
C VAL A 37 6.78 8.82 4.50
N GLU A 38 7.02 10.09 4.85
CA GLU A 38 7.98 10.94 4.14
C GLU A 38 9.41 10.37 4.22
N ARG A 39 9.84 9.91 5.40
CA ARG A 39 11.14 9.26 5.57
C ARG A 39 11.26 7.99 4.73
N ALA A 40 10.25 7.11 4.76
CA ALA A 40 10.25 5.89 3.98
C ALA A 40 10.30 6.17 2.47
N ARG A 41 9.58 7.20 2.02
CA ARG A 41 9.60 7.65 0.62
C ARG A 41 11.00 8.11 0.21
N LYS A 42 11.63 9.00 0.97
CA LYS A 42 13.01 9.47 0.72
C LYS A 42 14.00 8.31 0.67
N PHE A 43 13.89 7.37 1.61
CA PHE A 43 14.75 6.18 1.62
C PHE A 43 14.63 5.37 0.33
N LEU A 44 13.41 5.14 -0.18
CA LEU A 44 13.19 4.37 -1.40
C LEU A 44 13.57 5.12 -2.68
N GLU A 45 13.51 6.45 -2.67
CA GLU A 45 14.01 7.29 -3.77
C GLU A 45 15.55 7.21 -3.85
N GLU A 46 16.24 7.21 -2.71
CA GLU A 46 17.70 7.04 -2.63
C GLU A 46 18.14 5.58 -2.86
N HIS A 47 17.34 4.61 -2.42
CA HIS A 47 17.66 3.18 -2.42
C HIS A 47 16.54 2.41 -3.14
N PRO A 48 16.52 2.43 -4.49
CA PRO A 48 15.47 1.76 -5.25
C PRO A 48 15.49 0.25 -4.98
N ILE A 49 14.30 -0.33 -4.88
CA ILE A 49 14.13 -1.76 -4.63
C ILE A 49 14.67 -2.54 -5.84
N PRO A 50 15.60 -3.50 -5.65
CA PRO A 50 16.10 -4.31 -6.76
C PRO A 50 15.00 -5.07 -7.49
N GLU A 51 15.06 -5.13 -8.83
CA GLU A 51 14.00 -5.71 -9.66
C GLU A 51 13.66 -7.18 -9.32
N HIS A 52 14.66 -7.96 -8.92
CA HIS A 52 14.48 -9.37 -8.57
C HIS A 52 13.65 -9.56 -7.27
N MET A 53 13.63 -8.55 -6.39
CA MET A 53 12.82 -8.54 -5.16
C MET A 53 11.36 -8.15 -5.42
N LEU A 54 11.09 -7.44 -6.52
CA LEU A 54 9.75 -7.00 -6.91
C LEU A 54 8.91 -8.14 -7.53
N ARG A 55 9.51 -9.30 -7.81
CA ARG A 55 8.79 -10.46 -8.34
C ARG A 55 8.05 -11.20 -7.24
N ARG A 56 6.77 -10.87 -7.07
CA ARG A 56 5.82 -11.79 -6.42
C ARG A 56 5.59 -12.97 -7.37
N LYS A 57 6.16 -14.13 -7.07
CA LYS A 57 5.75 -15.41 -7.66
C LYS A 57 4.33 -15.74 -7.23
#